data_AF-A0A2D8RRX3-F1
#
_entry.id   AF-A0A2D8RRX3-F1
#
_cell.length_a   1.000
_cell.length_b   1.000
_cell.length_c   1.000
_cell.angle_alpha   90.00
_cell.angle_beta   90.00
_cell.angle_gamma   90.00
#
_symmetry.space_group_name_H-M   'P 1'
#
loop_
_entity.id
_entity.type
_entity.pdbx_description
1 polymer ?
#
loop_
_entity_poly.entity_id
_entity_poly.type
_entity_poly.pdbx_seq_one_letter_code
_entity_poly.pdbx_strand_id
1 'polypeptide(L)' 'MSDLDRVPKAVFQVKPLHPYALKQSKINGWVLLEWIITDRGDVKNVRVIQSSHSAFDRPALDSILKSK' A
#
# COMPACT_ATOMS: atom_id res chain seq x y z
N MET A 1 12.05 -28.25 -13.92
CA MET A 1 12.47 -27.12 -13.07
C MET A 1 12.37 -25.87 -13.93
N SER A 2 11.30 -25.07 -13.82
CA SER A 2 11.20 -23.68 -14.33
C SER A 2 9.80 -23.13 -14.06
N ASP A 3 9.49 -22.74 -12.82
CA ASP A 3 8.23 -22.04 -12.49
C ASP A 3 8.47 -20.96 -11.43
N LEU A 4 9.53 -20.16 -11.60
CA LEU A 4 9.86 -19.04 -10.69
C LEU A 4 10.06 -17.69 -11.42
N ASP A 5 9.59 -17.55 -12.67
CA ASP A 5 9.80 -16.33 -13.48
C ASP A 5 8.66 -15.30 -13.41
N ARG A 6 7.76 -15.40 -12.42
CA ARG A 6 6.67 -14.42 -12.26
C ARG A 6 6.73 -13.74 -10.91
N VAL A 7 7.34 -12.54 -10.91
CA VAL A 7 7.20 -11.60 -9.79
C VAL A 7 5.71 -11.34 -9.56
N PRO A 8 5.21 -11.43 -8.31
CA PRO A 8 3.82 -11.11 -8.01
C PRO A 8 3.46 -9.72 -8.56
N LYS A 9 2.45 -9.66 -9.42
CA LYS A 9 1.89 -8.42 -9.92
C LYS A 9 0.55 -8.21 -9.25
N ALA A 10 0.36 -7.04 -8.65
CA ALA A 10 -0.95 -6.64 -8.15
C ALA A 10 -1.95 -6.61 -9.32
N VAL A 11 -3.09 -7.28 -9.15
CA VAL A 11 -4.16 -7.34 -10.15
C VAL A 11 -5.01 -6.07 -10.06
N PHE A 12 -5.17 -5.53 -8.86
CA PHE A 12 -5.96 -4.36 -8.56
C PHE A 12 -5.37 -3.59 -7.38
N GLN A 13 -5.08 -2.30 -7.58
CA GLN A 13 -4.58 -1.40 -6.54
C GLN A 13 -5.60 -0.31 -6.24
N VAL A 14 -6.05 -0.25 -4.99
CA VAL A 14 -6.87 0.85 -4.51
C VAL A 14 -5.97 2.05 -4.26
N LYS A 15 -6.39 3.24 -4.74
CA LYS A 15 -5.68 4.47 -4.41
C LYS A 15 -5.97 4.86 -2.94
N PRO A 16 -4.95 5.23 -2.16
CA PRO A 16 -5.15 5.71 -0.80
C PRO A 16 -5.95 7.01 -0.78
N LEU A 17 -6.78 7.17 0.24
CA LEU A 17 -7.52 8.41 0.46
C LEU A 17 -6.56 9.49 0.96
N HIS A 18 -6.54 10.65 0.31
CA HIS A 18 -5.75 11.78 0.78
C HIS A 18 -6.42 12.41 2.02
N PRO A 19 -5.73 12.55 3.18
CA PRO A 19 -6.30 13.14 4.40
C PRO A 19 -6.83 14.56 4.18
N TYR A 20 -8.06 14.83 4.60
CA TYR A 20 -8.72 16.12 4.33
C TYR A 20 -7.90 17.33 4.82
N ALA A 21 -7.35 17.26 6.02
CA ALA A 21 -6.53 18.33 6.60
C ALA A 21 -5.29 18.65 5.74
N LEU A 22 -4.58 17.62 5.28
CA LEU A 22 -3.39 17.80 4.44
C LEU A 22 -3.74 18.29 3.04
N LYS A 23 -4.88 17.83 2.49
CA LYS A 23 -5.40 18.29 1.20
C LYS A 23 -5.70 19.80 1.22
N GLN A 24 -6.34 20.28 2.28
CA GLN A 24 -6.65 21.71 2.47
C GLN A 24 -5.37 22.54 2.55
N SER A 25 -4.37 22.03 3.26
CA SER A 25 -3.05 22.68 3.39
C SER A 25 -2.14 22.46 2.18
N LYS A 26 -2.60 21.77 1.11
CA LYS A 26 -1.82 21.42 -0.10
C LYS A 26 -0.52 20.66 0.22
N ILE A 27 -0.52 19.90 1.30
CA ILE A 27 0.62 19.09 1.73
C ILE A 27 0.57 17.76 0.97
N ASN A 28 1.58 17.51 0.16
CA ASN A 28 1.78 16.23 -0.50
C ASN A 28 2.65 15.32 0.37
N GLY A 29 2.56 14.02 0.12
CA GLY A 29 3.38 13.06 0.82
C GLY A 29 3.39 11.68 0.20
N TRP A 30 4.19 10.82 0.80
CA TRP A 30 4.40 9.46 0.36
C TRP A 30 4.48 8.53 1.57
N VAL A 31 4.15 7.26 1.33
CA VAL A 31 4.25 6.18 2.30
C VAL A 31 4.90 4.99 1.60
N LEU A 32 5.96 4.49 2.20
CA LEU A 32 6.61 3.24 1.82
C LEU A 32 6.06 2.12 2.71
N LEU A 33 5.40 1.16 2.07
CA LEU A 33 4.82 0.00 2.71
C LEU A 33 5.58 -1.26 2.32
N GLU A 34 5.64 -2.22 3.23
CA GLU A 34 6.04 -3.60 2.95
C GLU A 34 4.90 -4.54 3.33
N TRP A 35 4.62 -5.51 2.47
CA TRP A 35 3.66 -6.56 2.72
C TRP A 35 4.02 -7.83 1.94
N ILE A 36 3.35 -8.92 2.28
CA ILE A 36 3.51 -10.23 1.63
C ILE A 36 2.24 -10.54 0.85
N ILE A 37 2.39 -10.97 -0.41
CA ILE A 37 1.30 -11.53 -1.21
C ILE A 37 1.47 -13.05 -1.20
N THR A 38 0.42 -13.75 -0.79
CA THR A 38 0.40 -15.23 -0.77
C THR A 38 0.14 -15.81 -2.15
N ASP A 39 0.34 -17.11 -2.32
CA ASP A 39 -0.02 -17.88 -3.52
C ASP A 39 -1.50 -17.76 -3.92
N ARG A 40 -2.38 -17.48 -2.96
CA ARG A 40 -3.82 -17.23 -3.17
C ARG A 40 -4.15 -15.78 -3.57
N GLY A 41 -3.17 -14.89 -3.58
CA GLY A 41 -3.37 -13.46 -3.83
C GLY A 41 -3.74 -12.65 -2.57
N ASP A 42 -3.80 -13.28 -1.40
CA ASP A 42 -4.09 -12.56 -0.16
C ASP A 42 -2.89 -11.72 0.32
N VAL A 43 -3.18 -10.52 0.83
CA VAL A 43 -2.19 -9.61 1.42
C VAL A 43 -2.03 -9.89 2.92
N LYS A 44 -0.80 -10.08 3.38
CA LYS A 44 -0.44 -10.32 4.79
C LYS A 44 0.72 -9.44 5.25
N ASN A 45 0.86 -9.30 6.58
CA ASN A 45 1.97 -8.61 7.24
C ASN A 45 2.24 -7.18 6.71
N VAL A 46 1.17 -6.44 6.40
CA VAL A 46 1.29 -5.06 5.91
C VAL A 46 1.85 -4.17 7.02
N ARG A 47 2.94 -3.46 6.73
CA ARG A 47 3.51 -2.47 7.65
C ARG A 47 4.06 -1.25 6.92
N VAL A 48 4.09 -0.13 7.63
CA VAL A 48 4.77 1.09 7.17
C VAL A 48 6.26 0.95 7.47
N ILE A 49 7.08 1.09 6.43
CA ILE A 49 8.54 1.17 6.56
C ILE A 49 8.95 2.62 6.81
N GLN A 50 8.35 3.54 6.06
CA GLN A 50 8.64 4.96 6.17
C GLN A 50 7.47 5.78 5.60
N SER A 51 7.29 6.98 6.11
CA SER A 51 6.37 7.94 5.51
C SER A 51 6.89 9.35 5.65
N SER A 52 6.46 10.22 4.74
CA SER A 52 6.75 11.66 4.83
C SER A 52 5.94 12.34 5.93
N HIS A 53 4.79 11.77 6.30
CA HIS A 53 3.93 12.24 7.38
C HIS A 53 3.01 11.12 7.86
N SER A 54 2.94 10.92 9.18
CA SER A 54 2.11 9.89 9.84
C SER A 54 0.62 9.91 9.48
N ALA A 55 0.07 11.06 9.07
CA ALA A 55 -1.32 11.17 8.66
C ALA A 55 -1.62 10.44 7.34
N PHE A 56 -0.59 10.12 6.53
CA PHE A 56 -0.75 9.30 5.33
C PHE A 56 -0.71 7.79 5.61
N ASP A 57 -0.24 7.36 6.78
CA ASP A 57 0.01 5.95 7.09
C ASP A 57 -1.28 5.12 7.03
N ARG A 58 -2.32 5.55 7.76
CA ARG A 58 -3.57 4.80 7.85
C ARG A 58 -4.31 4.71 6.51
N PRO A 59 -4.49 5.80 5.73
CA PRO A 59 -5.07 5.69 4.40
C PRO A 59 -4.28 4.78 3.43
N ALA A 60 -2.95 4.74 3.56
CA ALA A 60 -2.10 3.86 2.75
C ALA A 60 -2.26 2.38 3.16
N LEU A 61 -2.31 2.08 4.45
CA LEU A 61 -2.59 0.73 4.94
C LEU A 61 -3.97 0.24 4.49
N ASP A 62 -5.00 1.08 4.66
CA ASP A 62 -6.38 0.73 4.29
C ASP A 62 -6.54 0.47 2.79
N SER A 63 -5.75 1.12 1.93
CA SER A 63 -5.80 0.87 0.48
C SER A 63 -5.17 -0.46 0.10
N ILE A 64 -4.08 -0.86 0.75
CA ILE A 64 -3.44 -2.15 0.48
C ILE A 64 -4.31 -3.32 0.97
N LEU A 65 -4.96 -3.18 2.12
CA LEU A 65 -5.90 -4.20 2.62
C LEU A 65 -7.09 -4.45 1.70
N LYS A 66 -7.43 -3.50 0.82
CA LYS A 66 -8.50 -3.62 -0.18
C LYS A 66 -8.00 -4.00 -1.57
N SER A 67 -6.68 -4.04 -1.77
CA SER A 67 -6.05 -4.39 -3.04
C SER A 67 -6.00 -5.91 -3.22
N LYS A 68 -5.97 -6.37 -4.48
CA LYS A 68 -5.93 -7.79 -4.85
C LYS A 68 -4.92 -8.05 -5.97
#